data_AF-M7TRP8-F1
#
_entry.id   AF-M7TRP8-F1
#
_cell.length_a   1.000
_cell.length_b   1.000
_cell.length_c   1.000
_cell.angle_alpha   90.00
_cell.angle_beta   90.00
_cell.angle_gamma   90.00
#
_symmetry.space_group_name_H-M   'P 1'
#
loop_
_entity.id
_entity.type
_entity.pdbx_description
1 polymer ?
#
loop_
_entity_poly.entity_id
_entity_poly.type
_entity_poly.pdbx_seq_one_letter_code
_entity_poly.pdbx_strand_id
1 'polypeptide(L)'
;MLSSGIEALVRMTGDIPPTPPPANPTYPHMSGMQREKAAIVRSYSEKSLARLREQAEATDKQKAQEMEAQGGILGNVRPSVESQPSSSSFSSSSSSSGAQPPSIDGVRLRHTSTPQSTSSTGGTPEPYIVIGANSQPLNMQHSAITRKFFSKAPPPITIEEYLLRIHRFCPMSTAVYLATSFYIFRLAVEERAIPVTGRNCHRLLLAGLRVAMKALEDLSYPHKKMARVGGVSEVELARLEISFCFLAGFELVVGEEALKTHWETLRTGKGFASAGGVNMPQLDGIPILKLENRRKKKEAPEGGGT
;
A
#
# COMPACT_ATOMS: atom_id res chain seq x y z
N MET A 1 -10.83 11.08 26.94
CA MET A 1 -9.48 10.52 26.72
C MET A 1 -9.00 10.82 25.31
N LEU A 2 -9.58 10.21 24.28
CA LEU A 2 -9.21 10.52 22.89
C LEU A 2 -9.46 11.99 22.51
N SER A 3 -10.66 12.53 22.78
CA SER A 3 -10.98 13.95 22.52
C SER A 3 -9.97 14.90 23.15
N SER A 4 -9.78 14.75 24.47
CA SER A 4 -8.87 15.59 25.27
C SER A 4 -7.41 15.50 24.79
N GLY A 5 -6.93 14.31 24.40
CA GLY A 5 -5.57 14.14 23.86
C GLY A 5 -5.39 14.84 22.52
N ILE A 6 -6.38 14.75 21.62
CA ILE A 6 -6.35 15.45 20.33
C ILE A 6 -6.44 16.96 20.52
N GLU A 7 -7.29 17.44 21.43
CA GLU A 7 -7.39 18.86 21.75
C GLU A 7 -6.10 19.41 22.35
N ALA A 8 -5.43 18.64 23.22
CA ALA A 8 -4.11 19.00 23.73
C ALA A 8 -3.09 19.14 22.60
N LEU A 9 -3.04 18.18 21.66
CA LEU A 9 -2.18 18.25 20.48
C LEU A 9 -2.46 19.48 19.60
N VAL A 10 -3.73 19.83 19.40
CA VAL A 10 -4.12 21.03 18.66
C VAL A 10 -3.65 22.30 19.36
N ARG A 11 -3.80 22.38 20.70
CA ARG A 11 -3.32 23.52 21.50
C ARG A 11 -1.80 23.66 21.47
N MET A 12 -1.07 22.55 21.51
CA MET A 12 0.40 22.55 21.45
C MET A 12 0.93 22.98 20.09
N THR A 13 0.30 22.52 19.01
CA THR A 13 0.76 22.80 17.64
C THR A 13 0.38 24.21 17.18
N GLY A 14 -0.79 24.72 17.60
CA GLY A 14 -1.34 25.98 17.11
C GLY A 14 -1.91 25.88 15.68
N ASP A 15 -2.19 27.03 15.06
CA ASP A 15 -2.65 27.12 13.67
C ASP A 15 -1.47 27.32 12.72
N ILE A 16 -0.82 26.22 12.35
CA ILE A 16 0.22 26.22 11.33
C ILE A 16 -0.45 26.02 9.97
N PRO A 17 -0.47 27.01 9.07
CA PRO A 17 -1.05 26.84 7.75
C PRO A 17 -0.26 25.78 6.97
N PRO A 18 -0.93 24.94 6.15
CA PRO A 18 -0.22 23.96 5.34
C PRO A 18 0.77 24.66 4.42
N THR A 19 2.03 24.23 4.43
CA THR A 19 3.08 24.80 3.58
C THR A 19 2.60 24.76 2.12
N PRO A 20 2.60 25.88 1.38
CA PRO A 20 2.17 25.88 -0.02
C PRO A 20 3.00 24.88 -0.83
N PRO A 21 2.44 24.30 -1.90
CA PRO A 21 3.24 23.44 -2.76
C PRO A 21 4.37 24.29 -3.37
N PRO A 22 5.58 23.75 -3.55
CA PRO A 22 6.65 24.50 -4.21
C PRO A 22 6.15 24.96 -5.58
N ALA A 23 6.21 26.28 -5.83
CA ALA A 23 5.65 26.91 -7.03
C ALA A 23 6.30 26.40 -8.33
N ASN A 24 7.57 26.00 -8.24
CA ASN A 24 8.29 25.35 -9.30
C ASN A 24 8.58 23.91 -8.88
N PRO A 25 8.13 22.89 -9.64
CA PRO A 25 8.72 21.56 -9.50
C PRO A 25 10.20 21.71 -9.82
N THR A 26 11.06 21.71 -8.80
CA THR A 26 12.50 21.59 -9.01
C THR A 26 12.72 20.20 -9.57
N TYR A 27 12.63 20.07 -10.89
CA TYR A 27 13.15 18.92 -11.59
C TYR A 27 14.67 18.97 -11.35
N PRO A 28 15.26 18.03 -10.59
CA PRO A 28 16.71 17.92 -10.59
C PRO A 28 17.11 17.79 -12.06
N HIS A 29 17.91 18.72 -12.55
CA HIS A 29 18.27 18.80 -13.97
C HIS A 29 19.14 17.59 -14.32
N MET A 30 18.51 16.45 -14.61
CA MET A 30 19.16 15.17 -14.90
C MET A 30 19.69 15.09 -16.34
N SER A 31 19.94 16.22 -16.99
CA SER A 31 20.44 16.28 -18.37
C SER A 31 21.75 15.47 -18.51
N GLY A 32 22.64 15.53 -17.51
CA GLY A 32 23.86 14.72 -17.48
C GLY A 32 23.58 13.22 -17.40
N MET A 33 22.73 12.81 -16.46
CA MET A 33 22.39 11.40 -16.23
C MET A 33 21.56 10.78 -17.37
N GLN A 34 20.73 11.57 -18.04
CA GLN A 34 19.98 11.14 -19.24
C GLN A 34 20.91 10.98 -20.45
N ARG A 35 21.91 11.86 -20.58
CA ARG A 35 22.93 11.78 -21.62
C ARG A 35 23.85 10.57 -21.42
N GLU A 36 24.22 10.29 -20.17
CA GLU A 36 24.98 9.10 -19.79
C GLU A 36 24.18 7.82 -20.05
N LYS A 37 22.89 7.79 -19.65
CA LYS A 37 21.99 6.66 -19.96
C LYS A 37 21.86 6.43 -21.47
N ALA A 38 21.72 7.49 -22.28
CA ALA A 38 21.66 7.37 -23.74
C ALA A 38 22.99 6.89 -24.35
N ALA A 39 24.12 7.30 -23.78
CA ALA A 39 25.45 6.83 -24.18
C ALA A 39 25.65 5.34 -23.84
N ILE A 40 25.17 4.89 -22.68
CA ILE A 40 25.18 3.48 -22.28
C ILE A 40 24.34 2.66 -23.25
N VAL A 41 23.12 3.10 -23.59
CA VAL A 41 22.26 2.39 -24.56
C VAL A 41 22.91 2.26 -25.94
N ARG A 42 23.51 3.34 -26.48
CA ARG A 42 24.19 3.26 -27.79
C ARG A 42 25.43 2.35 -27.75
N SER A 43 26.28 2.53 -26.74
CA SER A 43 27.54 1.77 -26.64
C SER A 43 27.32 0.27 -26.41
N TYR A 44 26.27 -0.11 -25.68
CA TYR A 44 25.89 -1.53 -25.52
C TYR A 44 25.18 -2.09 -26.75
N SER A 45 24.38 -1.29 -27.46
CA SER A 45 23.72 -1.71 -28.71
C SER A 45 24.73 -1.99 -29.83
N GLU A 46 25.71 -1.11 -30.04
CA GLU A 46 26.75 -1.29 -31.06
C GLU A 46 27.64 -2.50 -30.76
N LYS A 47 28.05 -2.67 -29.49
CA LYS A 47 28.83 -3.83 -29.06
C LYS A 47 28.04 -5.14 -29.18
N SER A 48 26.73 -5.11 -28.96
CA SER A 48 25.89 -6.30 -29.09
C SER A 48 25.63 -6.66 -30.57
N LEU A 49 25.47 -5.68 -31.46
CA LEU A 49 25.26 -5.90 -32.89
C LEU A 49 26.53 -6.38 -33.60
N ALA A 50 27.68 -5.78 -33.28
CA ALA A 50 28.97 -6.20 -33.82
C ALA A 50 29.29 -7.66 -33.45
N ARG A 51 29.05 -8.03 -32.20
CA ARG A 51 29.25 -9.41 -31.71
C ARG A 51 28.30 -10.41 -32.36
N LEU A 52 27.06 -10.02 -32.62
CA LEU A 52 26.07 -10.86 -33.31
C LEU A 52 26.48 -11.08 -34.78
N ARG A 53 27.06 -10.08 -35.43
CA ARG A 53 27.55 -10.17 -36.80
C ARG A 53 28.80 -11.05 -36.91
N GLU A 54 29.74 -10.92 -35.98
CA GLU A 54 30.91 -11.80 -35.89
C GLU A 54 30.51 -13.26 -35.64
N GLN A 55 29.50 -13.50 -34.79
CA GLN A 55 28.98 -14.85 -34.56
C GLN A 55 28.30 -15.40 -35.83
N ALA A 56 27.50 -14.60 -36.53
CA ALA A 56 26.89 -15.01 -37.79
C ALA A 56 27.95 -15.38 -38.85
N GLU A 57 28.98 -14.53 -39.01
CA GLU A 57 30.09 -14.79 -39.93
C GLU A 57 30.92 -16.03 -39.52
N ALA A 58 31.11 -16.26 -38.22
CA ALA A 58 31.77 -17.46 -37.73
C ALA A 58 30.92 -18.72 -38.00
N THR A 59 29.59 -18.65 -37.83
CA THR A 59 28.70 -19.76 -38.16
C THR A 59 28.62 -20.03 -39.66
N ASP A 60 28.68 -18.99 -40.50
CA ASP A 60 28.68 -19.15 -41.95
C ASP A 60 30.01 -19.73 -42.45
N LYS A 61 31.13 -19.34 -41.85
CA LYS A 61 32.45 -19.96 -42.11
C LYS A 61 32.49 -21.42 -41.69
N GLN A 62 31.88 -21.77 -40.55
CA GLN A 62 31.76 -23.16 -40.10
C GLN A 62 30.89 -23.99 -41.06
N LYS A 63 29.73 -23.47 -41.47
CA LYS A 63 28.85 -24.13 -42.45
C LYS A 63 29.51 -24.30 -43.81
N ALA A 64 30.30 -23.32 -44.27
CA ALA A 64 31.04 -23.42 -45.52
C ALA A 64 32.13 -24.50 -45.45
N GLN A 65 32.85 -24.60 -44.34
CA GLN A 65 33.85 -25.65 -44.11
C GLN A 65 33.22 -27.05 -44.02
N GLU A 66 32.03 -27.19 -43.42
CA GLU A 66 31.28 -28.46 -43.40
C GLU A 66 30.75 -28.85 -44.79
N MET A 67 30.33 -27.88 -45.61
CA MET A 67 29.89 -28.13 -46.99
C MET A 67 31.05 -28.53 -47.93
N GLU A 68 32.24 -27.98 -47.72
CA GLU A 68 33.46 -28.39 -48.45
C GLU A 68 33.94 -29.80 -48.06
N ALA A 69 33.71 -30.21 -46.80
CA ALA A 69 34.04 -31.56 -46.31
C ALA A 69 33.06 -32.65 -46.79
N GLN A 70 31.82 -32.31 -47.14
CA GLN A 70 30.79 -33.24 -47.64
C GLN A 70 30.47 -33.09 -49.13
N GLY A 71 31.11 -32.15 -49.83
CA GLY A 71 30.99 -31.91 -51.28
C GLY A 71 31.77 -32.89 -52.16
N GLY A 72 31.68 -34.18 -51.86
CA GLY A 72 32.08 -35.26 -52.75
C GLY A 72 30.94 -36.27 -52.87
N ILE A 73 30.32 -36.30 -54.07
CA ILE A 73 29.41 -37.33 -54.62
C ILE A 73 27.88 -36.99 -54.57
N LEU A 74 27.35 -36.56 -55.74
CA LEU A 74 26.05 -36.82 -56.42
C LEU A 74 24.73 -36.65 -55.61
N GLY A 75 23.60 -36.10 -56.09
CA GLY A 75 23.08 -35.64 -57.37
C GLY A 75 21.55 -35.42 -57.24
N ASN A 76 20.98 -34.54 -58.07
CA ASN A 76 19.56 -34.24 -58.38
C ASN A 76 18.40 -34.76 -57.49
N VAL A 77 17.44 -33.87 -57.18
CA VAL A 77 16.02 -33.85 -57.64
C VAL A 77 15.16 -32.94 -56.72
N ARG A 78 14.30 -32.12 -57.33
CA ARG A 78 13.18 -31.30 -56.78
C ARG A 78 11.86 -31.92 -57.32
N PRO A 79 10.61 -31.52 -56.95
CA PRO A 79 10.08 -30.83 -55.76
C PRO A 79 8.66 -31.31 -55.30
N SER A 80 8.10 -30.62 -54.27
CA SER A 80 6.68 -30.20 -54.08
C SER A 80 5.56 -31.11 -53.51
N VAL A 81 4.65 -30.42 -52.77
CA VAL A 81 3.16 -30.51 -52.71
C VAL A 81 2.48 -31.03 -51.41
N GLU A 82 1.58 -30.18 -50.87
CA GLU A 82 0.37 -30.36 -50.01
C GLU A 82 0.39 -31.35 -48.81
N SER A 83 -0.41 -31.29 -47.74
CA SER A 83 -1.76 -30.78 -47.49
C SER A 83 -2.09 -30.88 -45.98
N GLN A 84 -2.90 -29.96 -45.47
CA GLN A 84 -3.76 -30.09 -44.27
C GLN A 84 -4.78 -31.27 -44.43
N PRO A 85 -5.60 -31.78 -43.46
CA PRO A 85 -6.38 -31.00 -42.46
C PRO A 85 -6.89 -31.69 -41.15
N SER A 86 -7.57 -30.87 -40.33
CA SER A 86 -8.81 -31.08 -39.54
C SER A 86 -9.01 -32.12 -38.41
N SER A 87 -9.71 -31.62 -37.36
CA SER A 87 -10.89 -32.15 -36.64
C SER A 87 -10.78 -32.98 -35.33
N SER A 88 -11.33 -32.35 -34.27
CA SER A 88 -12.37 -32.81 -33.32
C SER A 88 -12.20 -34.06 -32.42
N SER A 89 -12.09 -33.78 -31.10
CA SER A 89 -12.97 -34.21 -29.97
C SER A 89 -13.03 -35.65 -29.40
N PHE A 90 -13.06 -35.71 -28.04
CA PHE A 90 -13.49 -36.76 -27.06
C PHE A 90 -12.79 -38.15 -27.10
N SER A 91 -12.49 -38.92 -26.04
CA SER A 91 -12.57 -38.87 -24.57
C SER A 91 -11.78 -40.07 -23.99
N SER A 92 -11.42 -40.01 -22.70
CA SER A 92 -11.12 -41.11 -21.74
C SER A 92 -9.86 -41.99 -21.86
N SER A 93 -8.92 -41.69 -20.94
CA SER A 93 -8.18 -42.60 -20.01
C SER A 93 -7.31 -43.76 -20.52
N SER A 94 -6.00 -43.65 -20.27
CA SER A 94 -5.23 -44.64 -19.52
C SER A 94 -3.91 -44.06 -18.99
N SER A 95 -3.44 -44.66 -17.92
CA SER A 95 -2.45 -44.26 -16.92
C SER A 95 -0.98 -44.31 -17.35
N SER A 96 -0.16 -43.37 -16.85
CA SER A 96 1.18 -43.68 -16.32
C SER A 96 1.81 -42.50 -15.56
N SER A 97 1.98 -42.69 -14.26
CA SER A 97 3.19 -42.39 -13.46
C SER A 97 3.96 -41.08 -13.72
N GLY A 98 3.81 -40.11 -12.81
CA GLY A 98 4.74 -38.98 -12.69
C GLY A 98 4.23 -37.92 -11.72
N ALA A 99 4.89 -37.78 -10.56
CA ALA A 99 4.48 -36.95 -9.44
C ALA A 99 4.14 -35.49 -9.84
N GLN A 100 2.97 -35.02 -9.40
CA GLN A 100 2.51 -33.62 -9.52
C GLN A 100 2.55 -32.94 -8.14
N PRO A 101 3.05 -31.70 -8.01
CA PRO A 101 2.85 -30.87 -6.83
C PRO A 101 1.43 -30.26 -6.80
N PRO A 102 0.91 -29.83 -5.63
CA PRO A 102 -0.52 -29.63 -5.42
C PRO A 102 -1.09 -28.41 -6.15
N SER A 103 -2.28 -28.59 -6.74
CA SER A 103 -3.12 -27.52 -7.28
C SER A 103 -4.02 -26.93 -6.19
N ILE A 104 -4.10 -25.60 -6.10
CA ILE A 104 -5.14 -24.90 -5.33
C ILE A 104 -6.03 -24.10 -6.29
N ASP A 105 -7.33 -24.40 -6.21
CA ASP A 105 -8.48 -23.62 -6.69
C ASP A 105 -8.64 -23.37 -8.21
N GLY A 106 -8.69 -24.45 -8.99
CA GLY A 106 -9.39 -24.47 -10.29
C GLY A 106 -8.76 -23.70 -11.47
N VAL A 107 -7.66 -22.97 -11.27
CA VAL A 107 -6.95 -22.26 -12.35
C VAL A 107 -5.67 -23.01 -12.71
N ARG A 108 -5.64 -23.60 -13.91
CA ARG A 108 -4.44 -24.23 -14.47
C ARG A 108 -3.51 -23.16 -15.03
N LEU A 109 -2.62 -22.63 -14.22
CA LEU A 109 -1.56 -21.74 -14.70
C LEU A 109 -0.67 -22.53 -15.67
N ARG A 110 -0.61 -22.10 -16.94
CA ARG A 110 0.39 -22.61 -17.89
C ARG A 110 1.75 -22.17 -17.37
N HIS A 111 2.50 -23.08 -16.77
CA HIS A 111 3.94 -22.91 -16.63
C HIS A 111 4.51 -22.83 -18.05
N THR A 112 4.85 -21.64 -18.51
CA THR A 112 5.82 -21.51 -19.60
C THR A 112 7.12 -22.04 -19.02
N SER A 113 7.48 -23.27 -19.36
CA SER A 113 8.81 -23.78 -19.12
C SER A 113 9.78 -22.85 -19.84
N THR A 114 10.43 -21.98 -19.07
CA THR A 114 11.62 -21.27 -19.52
C THR A 114 12.61 -22.35 -19.96
N PRO A 115 13.10 -22.35 -21.21
CA PRO A 115 14.07 -23.34 -21.62
C PRO A 115 15.32 -23.19 -20.76
N GLN A 116 15.76 -24.34 -20.26
CA GLN A 116 16.90 -24.54 -19.40
C GLN A 116 18.16 -23.88 -20.00
N SER A 117 18.80 -23.03 -19.20
CA SER A 117 20.01 -22.30 -19.53
C SER A 117 21.14 -23.27 -19.90
N THR A 118 21.38 -23.43 -21.20
CA THR A 118 22.67 -23.91 -21.69
C THR A 118 23.57 -22.70 -21.88
N SER A 119 24.70 -22.72 -21.17
CA SER A 119 25.70 -21.68 -21.13
C SER A 119 26.24 -21.34 -22.53
N SER A 120 25.97 -20.13 -23.03
CA SER A 120 26.90 -19.40 -23.92
C SER A 120 26.60 -17.90 -23.97
N THR A 121 27.52 -17.15 -23.38
CA THR A 121 27.99 -15.80 -23.68
C THR A 121 27.18 -14.92 -24.65
N GLY A 122 26.34 -14.02 -24.12
CA GLY A 122 25.73 -12.95 -24.91
C GLY A 122 24.39 -12.41 -24.38
N GLY A 123 24.27 -12.16 -23.07
CA GLY A 123 23.01 -11.70 -22.49
C GLY A 123 22.70 -10.25 -22.84
N THR A 124 21.60 -10.00 -23.56
CA THR A 124 20.86 -8.73 -23.46
C THR A 124 20.58 -8.47 -21.99
N PRO A 125 20.93 -7.30 -21.41
CA PRO A 125 20.64 -7.07 -20.01
C PRO A 125 19.13 -7.09 -19.83
N GLU A 126 18.62 -8.03 -19.04
CA GLU A 126 17.23 -7.97 -18.59
C GLU A 126 16.99 -6.58 -17.97
N PRO A 127 15.83 -5.94 -18.23
CA PRO A 127 15.55 -4.64 -17.67
C PRO A 127 15.52 -4.74 -16.14
N TYR A 128 16.63 -4.41 -15.49
CA TYR A 128 16.69 -4.28 -14.04
C TYR A 128 15.85 -3.06 -13.64
N ILE A 129 14.70 -3.33 -13.04
CA ILE A 129 13.84 -2.31 -12.45
C ILE A 129 14.52 -1.83 -11.17
N VAL A 130 15.17 -0.68 -11.23
CA VAL A 130 15.60 0.04 -10.03
C VAL A 130 14.33 0.55 -9.34
N ILE A 131 13.86 -0.18 -8.32
CA ILE A 131 12.73 0.23 -7.49
C ILE A 131 13.08 1.60 -6.88
N GLY A 132 12.35 2.64 -7.29
CA GLY A 132 12.57 4.01 -6.82
C GLY A 132 13.46 4.90 -7.67
N ALA A 133 13.90 4.48 -8.87
CA ALA A 133 14.70 5.35 -9.76
C ALA A 133 14.02 6.68 -10.13
N ASN A 134 12.68 6.75 -10.04
CA ASN A 134 11.89 7.96 -10.28
C ASN A 134 11.14 8.43 -9.01
N SER A 135 11.51 7.94 -7.82
CA SER A 135 10.83 8.34 -6.58
C SER A 135 11.17 9.77 -6.21
N GLN A 136 10.17 10.54 -5.80
CA GLN A 136 10.38 11.86 -5.22
C GLN A 136 11.07 11.72 -3.85
N PRO A 137 11.79 12.74 -3.37
CA PRO A 137 12.40 12.65 -2.05
C PRO A 137 11.32 12.47 -0.96
N LEU A 138 11.65 11.72 0.09
CA LEU A 138 10.70 11.23 1.10
C LEU A 138 9.94 12.37 1.79
N ASN A 139 10.61 13.50 2.04
CA ASN A 139 9.99 14.71 2.57
C ASN A 139 8.87 15.28 1.67
N MET A 140 9.06 15.24 0.35
CA MET A 140 8.06 15.70 -0.61
C MET A 140 6.86 14.75 -0.65
N GLN A 141 7.12 13.43 -0.63
CA GLN A 141 6.07 12.43 -0.53
C GLN A 141 5.25 12.60 0.76
N HIS A 142 5.92 12.71 1.91
CA HIS A 142 5.27 12.94 3.21
C HIS A 142 4.44 14.23 3.20
N SER A 143 4.97 15.33 2.65
CA SER A 143 4.23 16.60 2.57
C SER A 143 2.95 16.49 1.72
N ALA A 144 2.99 15.72 0.63
CA ALA A 144 1.85 15.51 -0.25
C ALA A 144 0.76 14.66 0.43
N ILE A 145 1.17 13.67 1.22
CA ILE A 145 0.28 12.81 2.01
C ILE A 145 -0.36 13.61 3.15
N THR A 146 0.46 14.29 3.96
CA THR A 146 0.00 15.12 5.09
C THR A 146 -1.02 16.17 4.66
N ARG A 147 -0.85 16.77 3.47
CA ARG A 147 -1.80 17.75 2.93
C ARG A 147 -3.21 17.19 2.72
N LYS A 148 -3.39 15.89 2.49
CA LYS A 148 -4.72 15.28 2.28
C LYS A 148 -5.62 15.39 3.51
N PHE A 149 -5.02 15.57 4.69
CA PHE A 149 -5.75 15.73 5.95
C PHE A 149 -6.17 17.17 6.22
N PHE A 150 -5.66 18.18 5.51
CA PHE A 150 -6.02 19.57 5.79
C PHE A 150 -7.33 19.98 5.12
N SER A 151 -8.24 20.54 5.93
CA SER A 151 -9.47 21.18 5.46
C SER A 151 -9.21 22.63 5.07
N LYS A 152 -10.05 23.18 4.18
CA LYS A 152 -9.99 24.59 3.79
C LYS A 152 -10.14 25.53 4.99
N ALA A 153 -11.06 25.20 5.90
CA ALA A 153 -11.28 25.89 7.16
C ALA A 153 -11.46 24.85 8.29
N PRO A 154 -11.18 25.21 9.55
CA PRO A 154 -11.52 24.37 10.70
C PRO A 154 -13.02 24.04 10.71
N PRO A 155 -13.42 22.77 10.87
CA PRO A 155 -14.83 22.42 11.02
C PRO A 155 -15.45 23.09 12.26
N PRO A 156 -16.71 23.56 12.18
CA PRO A 156 -17.38 24.24 13.30
C PRO A 156 -17.82 23.30 14.44
N ILE A 157 -17.73 21.99 14.22
CA ILE A 157 -18.04 20.96 15.22
C ILE A 157 -16.82 20.67 16.08
N THR A 158 -17.00 20.54 17.40
CA THR A 158 -15.89 20.17 18.30
C THR A 158 -15.44 18.72 18.08
N ILE A 159 -14.25 18.36 18.56
CA ILE A 159 -13.73 16.98 18.44
C ILE A 159 -14.59 16.02 19.26
N GLU A 160 -15.03 16.44 20.44
CA GLU A 160 -15.93 15.65 21.29
C GLU A 160 -17.27 15.37 20.61
N GLU A 161 -17.96 16.40 20.10
CA GLU A 161 -19.23 16.23 19.38
C GLU A 161 -19.07 15.35 18.14
N TYR A 162 -17.96 15.50 17.43
CA TYR A 162 -17.67 14.68 16.25
C TYR A 162 -17.45 13.20 16.62
N LEU A 163 -16.74 12.92 17.70
CA LEU A 163 -16.58 11.56 18.23
C LEU A 163 -17.89 10.97 18.73
N LEU A 164 -18.71 11.76 19.45
CA LEU A 164 -20.03 11.35 19.90
C LEU A 164 -20.94 10.99 18.71
N ARG A 165 -20.92 11.80 17.66
CA ARG A 165 -21.63 11.52 16.40
C ARG A 165 -21.15 10.19 15.80
N ILE A 166 -19.84 9.98 15.65
CA ILE A 166 -19.31 8.73 15.11
C ILE A 166 -19.75 7.55 15.97
N HIS A 167 -19.58 7.63 17.28
CA HIS A 167 -19.94 6.56 18.21
C HIS A 167 -21.44 6.22 18.16
N ARG A 168 -22.31 7.24 18.05
CA ARG A 168 -23.77 7.07 17.97
C ARG A 168 -24.20 6.25 16.74
N PHE A 169 -23.56 6.45 15.59
CA PHE A 169 -23.96 5.79 14.33
C PHE A 169 -23.11 4.58 13.96
N CYS A 170 -21.86 4.56 14.42
CA CYS A 170 -20.84 3.54 14.21
C CYS A 170 -20.14 3.24 15.54
N PRO A 171 -20.81 2.59 16.50
CA PRO A 171 -20.19 2.21 17.77
C PRO A 171 -19.04 1.24 17.52
N MET A 172 -17.89 1.51 18.12
CA MET A 172 -16.66 0.74 18.02
C MET A 172 -16.21 0.35 19.43
N SER A 173 -15.38 -0.69 19.55
CA SER A 173 -14.80 -1.03 20.85
C SER A 173 -13.90 0.07 21.37
N THR A 174 -13.72 0.10 22.70
CA THR A 174 -12.76 1.00 23.36
C THR A 174 -11.35 0.84 22.81
N ALA A 175 -10.97 -0.38 22.39
CA ALA A 175 -9.67 -0.68 21.80
C ALA A 175 -9.41 0.16 20.54
N VAL A 176 -10.42 0.32 19.67
CA VAL A 176 -10.30 1.14 18.45
C VAL A 176 -10.05 2.61 18.77
N TYR A 177 -10.75 3.18 19.76
CA TYR A 177 -10.55 4.57 20.18
C TYR A 177 -9.17 4.78 20.83
N LEU A 178 -8.71 3.82 21.65
CA LEU A 178 -7.38 3.87 22.26
C LEU A 178 -6.27 3.72 21.22
N ALA A 179 -6.40 2.76 20.29
CA ALA A 179 -5.44 2.56 19.22
C ALA A 179 -5.37 3.78 18.28
N THR A 180 -6.51 4.40 17.98
CA THR A 180 -6.53 5.66 17.23
C THR A 180 -5.77 6.76 17.96
N SER A 181 -5.96 6.89 19.28
CA SER A 181 -5.21 7.83 20.10
C SER A 181 -3.71 7.55 20.02
N PHE A 182 -3.32 6.27 20.11
CA PHE A 182 -1.93 5.82 20.04
C PHE A 182 -1.32 6.15 18.67
N TYR A 183 -1.98 5.81 17.57
CA TYR A 183 -1.47 6.12 16.22
C TYR A 183 -1.27 7.60 16.00
N ILE A 184 -2.23 8.44 16.40
CA ILE A 184 -2.09 9.89 16.22
C ILE A 184 -1.00 10.45 17.14
N PHE A 185 -0.88 9.96 18.37
CA PHE A 185 0.18 10.36 19.28
C PHE A 185 1.56 10.00 18.72
N ARG A 186 1.75 8.76 18.25
CA ARG A 186 2.98 8.30 17.61
C ARG A 186 3.36 9.18 16.42
N LEU A 187 2.41 9.41 15.51
CA LEU A 187 2.62 10.25 14.32
C LEU A 187 2.92 11.72 14.64
N ALA A 188 2.32 12.27 15.68
CA ALA A 188 2.43 13.70 16.01
C ALA A 188 3.62 14.01 16.92
N VAL A 189 3.89 13.15 17.91
CA VAL A 189 4.83 13.42 19.01
C VAL A 189 6.14 12.65 18.84
N GLU A 190 6.06 11.35 18.58
CA GLU A 190 7.24 10.47 18.51
C GLU A 190 7.95 10.65 17.16
N GLU A 191 7.23 10.42 16.06
CA GLU A 191 7.77 10.48 14.70
C GLU A 191 7.79 11.91 14.14
N ARG A 192 6.99 12.82 14.71
CA ARG A 192 6.80 14.20 14.23
C ARG A 192 6.48 14.27 12.72
N ALA A 193 5.79 13.26 12.21
CA ALA A 193 5.44 13.11 10.81
C ALA A 193 4.35 14.09 10.35
N ILE A 194 3.44 14.46 11.27
CA ILE A 194 2.34 15.37 10.98
C ILE A 194 2.00 16.27 12.20
N PRO A 195 1.99 17.61 12.02
CA PRO A 195 1.49 18.52 13.05
C PRO A 195 -0.04 18.44 13.13
N VAL A 196 -0.61 18.28 14.32
CA VAL A 196 -2.06 18.18 14.51
C VAL A 196 -2.63 19.56 14.78
N THR A 197 -3.50 20.03 13.89
CA THR A 197 -4.08 21.39 13.90
C THR A 197 -5.60 21.33 13.86
N GLY A 198 -6.28 22.45 14.17
CA GLY A 198 -7.74 22.55 14.04
C GLY A 198 -8.27 22.34 12.61
N ARG A 199 -7.40 22.42 11.60
CA ARG A 199 -7.78 22.19 10.19
C ARG A 199 -7.68 20.73 9.76
N ASN A 200 -6.93 19.90 10.48
CA ASN A 200 -6.66 18.52 10.08
C ASN A 200 -7.14 17.46 11.08
N CYS A 201 -7.35 17.83 12.34
CA CYS A 201 -7.63 16.89 13.42
C CYS A 201 -8.87 16.02 13.16
N HIS A 202 -9.98 16.56 12.65
CA HIS A 202 -11.18 15.77 12.33
C HIS A 202 -10.95 14.72 11.25
N ARG A 203 -10.17 15.05 10.21
CA ARG A 203 -9.86 14.14 9.10
C ARG A 203 -8.86 13.07 9.54
N LEU A 204 -7.87 13.43 10.35
CA LEU A 204 -6.95 12.49 10.97
C LEU A 204 -7.69 11.51 11.88
N LEU A 205 -8.60 12.03 12.70
CA LEU A 205 -9.41 11.21 13.60
C LEU A 205 -10.29 10.22 12.83
N LEU A 206 -10.95 10.69 11.76
CA LEU A 206 -11.78 9.85 10.91
C LEU A 206 -10.97 8.72 10.25
N ALA A 207 -9.80 9.06 9.71
CA ALA A 207 -8.91 8.09 9.08
C ALA A 207 -8.36 7.09 10.08
N GLY A 208 -7.88 7.57 11.24
CA GLY A 208 -7.35 6.73 12.30
C GLY A 208 -8.39 5.76 12.85
N LEU A 209 -9.62 6.23 13.12
CA LEU A 209 -10.73 5.36 13.53
C LEU A 209 -11.06 4.31 12.47
N ARG A 210 -11.06 4.71 11.19
CA ARG A 210 -11.35 3.80 10.08
C ARG A 210 -10.29 2.70 9.97
N VAL A 211 -9.02 3.06 10.04
CA VAL A 211 -7.89 2.13 9.95
C VAL A 211 -7.84 1.23 11.19
N ALA A 212 -7.96 1.79 12.39
CA ALA A 212 -7.99 1.04 13.65
C ALA A 212 -9.15 0.04 13.71
N MET A 213 -10.35 0.44 13.28
CA MET A 213 -11.51 -0.47 13.18
C MET A 213 -11.20 -1.65 12.28
N LYS A 214 -10.59 -1.42 11.11
CA LYS A 214 -10.24 -2.49 10.18
C LYS A 214 -9.12 -3.41 10.69
N ALA A 215 -8.24 -2.90 11.55
CA ALA A 215 -7.11 -3.64 12.08
C ALA A 215 -7.47 -4.48 13.32
N LEU A 216 -8.41 -4.01 14.14
CA LEU A 216 -8.67 -4.57 15.48
C LEU A 216 -10.03 -5.26 15.63
N GLU A 217 -11.02 -4.93 14.80
CA GLU A 217 -12.35 -5.53 14.88
C GLU A 217 -12.50 -6.63 13.83
N ASP A 218 -13.16 -7.73 14.20
CA ASP A 218 -13.50 -8.80 13.26
C ASP A 218 -14.49 -8.33 12.17
N LEU A 219 -15.36 -7.37 12.53
CA LEU A 219 -16.37 -6.81 11.64
C LEU A 219 -16.18 -5.29 11.52
N SER A 220 -16.06 -4.82 10.29
CA SER A 220 -15.96 -3.39 10.00
C SER A 220 -17.25 -2.83 9.39
N TYR A 221 -17.57 -1.57 9.68
CA TYR A 221 -18.73 -0.92 9.07
C TYR A 221 -18.52 -0.72 7.56
N PRO A 222 -19.60 -0.78 6.76
CA PRO A 222 -19.52 -0.48 5.33
C PRO A 222 -18.92 0.90 5.06
N HIS A 223 -18.07 0.99 4.04
CA HIS A 223 -17.33 2.22 3.68
C HIS A 223 -18.26 3.42 3.50
N LYS A 224 -19.35 3.23 2.74
CA LYS A 224 -20.40 4.22 2.50
C LYS A 224 -21.04 4.76 3.79
N LYS A 225 -21.29 3.89 4.77
CA LYS A 225 -21.87 4.28 6.07
C LYS A 225 -20.88 5.15 6.83
N MET A 226 -19.62 4.72 6.91
CA MET A 226 -18.58 5.49 7.60
C MET A 226 -18.34 6.86 6.96
N ALA A 227 -18.31 6.94 5.62
CA ALA A 227 -18.15 8.20 4.90
C ALA A 227 -19.30 9.18 5.20
N ARG A 228 -20.54 8.70 5.15
CA ARG A 228 -21.74 9.49 5.48
C ARG A 228 -21.72 9.98 6.92
N VAL A 229 -21.36 9.12 7.87
CA VAL A 229 -21.27 9.49 9.29
C VAL A 229 -20.14 10.51 9.52
N GLY A 230 -18.98 10.32 8.90
CA GLY A 230 -17.84 11.23 8.96
C GLY A 230 -18.01 12.53 8.17
N GLY A 231 -19.07 12.67 7.37
CA GLY A 231 -19.36 13.90 6.61
C GLY A 231 -18.39 14.13 5.44
N VAL A 232 -17.86 13.07 4.84
CA VAL A 232 -16.95 13.11 3.69
C VAL A 232 -17.48 12.25 2.55
N SER A 233 -16.98 12.47 1.34
CA SER A 233 -17.31 11.57 0.21
C SER A 233 -16.63 10.20 0.37
N GLU A 234 -17.17 9.16 -0.27
CA GLU A 234 -16.57 7.81 -0.21
C GLU A 234 -15.15 7.76 -0.78
N VAL A 235 -14.92 8.51 -1.87
CA VAL A 235 -13.61 8.65 -2.51
C VAL A 235 -12.62 9.36 -1.58
N GLU A 236 -13.08 10.38 -0.87
CA GLU A 236 -12.28 11.12 0.08
C GLU A 236 -11.93 10.26 1.30
N LEU A 237 -12.89 9.50 1.85
CA LEU A 237 -12.61 8.57 2.93
C LEU A 237 -11.55 7.53 2.51
N ALA A 238 -11.66 6.98 1.30
CA ALA A 238 -10.68 6.04 0.77
C ALA A 238 -9.27 6.67 0.68
N ARG A 239 -9.18 7.91 0.20
CA ARG A 239 -7.91 8.65 0.14
C ARG A 239 -7.32 8.92 1.52
N LEU A 240 -8.15 9.30 2.49
CA LEU A 240 -7.73 9.55 3.87
C LEU A 240 -7.22 8.26 4.53
N GLU A 241 -7.91 7.15 4.33
CA GLU A 241 -7.51 5.83 4.83
C GLU A 241 -6.15 5.41 4.29
N ILE A 242 -5.98 5.46 2.96
CA ILE A 242 -4.72 5.12 2.29
C ILE A 242 -3.60 6.04 2.78
N SER A 243 -3.85 7.35 2.84
CA SER A 243 -2.87 8.33 3.30
C SER A 243 -2.43 8.06 4.74
N PHE A 244 -3.35 7.63 5.60
CA PHE A 244 -3.05 7.36 7.01
C PHE A 244 -2.19 6.11 7.14
N CYS A 245 -2.48 5.05 6.39
CA CYS A 245 -1.65 3.84 6.37
C CYS A 245 -0.22 4.14 5.92
N PHE A 246 -0.04 4.99 4.88
CA PHE A 246 1.29 5.41 4.45
C PHE A 246 2.02 6.24 5.49
N LEU A 247 1.34 7.18 6.18
CA LEU A 247 1.97 7.93 7.27
C LEU A 247 2.38 7.00 8.42
N ALA A 248 1.55 6.02 8.77
CA ALA A 248 1.82 5.07 9.83
C ALA A 248 2.81 3.96 9.45
N GLY A 249 3.38 3.99 8.24
CA GLY A 249 4.30 2.96 7.76
C GLY A 249 3.68 1.55 7.69
N PHE A 250 2.35 1.45 7.66
CA PHE A 250 1.59 0.20 7.83
C PHE A 250 1.85 -0.56 9.15
N GLU A 251 2.50 0.08 10.13
CA GLU A 251 2.72 -0.47 11.47
C GLU A 251 1.48 -0.24 12.35
N LEU A 252 0.46 -1.06 12.10
CA LEU A 252 -0.87 -0.98 12.72
C LEU A 252 -1.14 -2.10 13.74
N VAL A 253 -0.17 -2.97 14.00
CA VAL A 253 -0.30 -4.00 15.03
C VAL A 253 -0.02 -3.32 16.38
N VAL A 254 -0.97 -3.43 17.32
CA VAL A 254 -0.82 -2.85 18.66
C VAL A 254 -1.05 -3.92 19.71
N GLY A 255 -0.01 -4.18 20.50
CA GLY A 255 -0.07 -5.10 21.63
C GLY A 255 -0.78 -4.49 22.83
N GLU A 256 -1.26 -5.35 23.72
CA GLU A 256 -1.93 -4.95 24.98
C GLU A 256 -1.03 -4.05 25.84
N GLU A 257 0.25 -4.39 25.95
CA GLU A 257 1.23 -3.64 26.74
C GLU A 257 1.43 -2.20 26.21
N ALA A 258 1.52 -2.04 24.89
CA ALA A 258 1.64 -0.73 24.25
C ALA A 258 0.39 0.13 24.51
N LEU A 259 -0.80 -0.45 24.39
CA LEU A 259 -2.07 0.23 24.68
C LEU A 259 -2.20 0.64 26.14
N LYS A 260 -1.79 -0.23 27.09
CA LYS A 260 -1.78 0.06 28.53
C LYS A 260 -0.83 1.20 28.86
N THR A 261 0.40 1.12 28.35
CA THR A 261 1.43 2.16 28.54
C THR A 261 0.97 3.50 27.98
N HIS A 262 0.36 3.49 26.79
CA HIS A 262 -0.21 4.70 26.18
C HIS A 262 -1.34 5.27 27.03
N TRP A 263 -2.24 4.43 27.52
CA TRP A 263 -3.33 4.86 28.39
C TRP A 263 -2.82 5.51 29.68
N GLU A 264 -1.79 4.95 30.31
CA GLU A 264 -1.15 5.53 31.50
C GLU A 264 -0.48 6.87 31.18
N THR A 265 0.17 6.97 30.03
CA THR A 265 0.80 8.19 29.53
C THR A 265 -0.22 9.31 29.34
N LEU A 266 -1.38 8.99 28.76
CA LEU A 266 -2.48 9.94 28.61
C LEU A 266 -3.07 10.32 29.98
N ARG A 267 -3.30 9.35 30.87
CA ARG A 267 -3.88 9.57 32.20
C ARG A 267 -3.02 10.49 33.05
N THR A 268 -1.70 10.29 33.02
CA THR A 268 -0.74 11.06 33.82
C THR A 268 -0.37 12.40 33.18
N GLY A 269 -0.71 12.62 31.90
CA GLY A 269 -0.34 13.83 31.15
C GLY A 269 1.16 13.96 30.83
N LYS A 270 2.00 13.01 31.28
CA LYS A 270 3.47 13.09 31.18
C LYS A 270 4.00 13.01 29.74
N GLY A 271 3.29 12.30 28.85
CA GLY A 271 3.73 12.14 27.45
C GLY A 271 3.81 13.45 26.67
N PHE A 272 3.04 14.47 27.07
CA PHE A 272 3.03 15.78 26.41
C PHE A 272 4.05 16.76 27.02
N ALA A 273 4.51 16.54 28.25
CA ALA A 273 5.45 17.43 28.94
C ALA A 273 6.81 17.50 28.24
N SER A 274 7.26 16.39 27.62
CA SER A 274 8.52 16.34 26.85
C SER A 274 8.45 17.10 25.52
N ALA A 275 7.25 17.25 24.94
CA ALA A 275 7.06 17.83 23.61
C ALA A 275 6.80 19.35 23.60
N GLY A 276 6.71 19.99 24.76
CA GLY A 276 6.65 21.45 24.87
C GLY A 276 5.78 21.93 26.02
N GLY A 277 6.31 21.91 27.25
CA GLY A 277 6.01 22.86 28.35
C GLY A 277 4.58 23.05 28.85
N VAL A 278 3.54 22.46 28.25
CA VAL A 278 2.15 22.65 28.66
C VAL A 278 1.71 21.45 29.52
N ASN A 279 1.44 21.69 30.80
CA ASN A 279 0.78 20.72 31.67
C ASN A 279 -0.62 20.42 31.12
N MET A 280 -0.86 19.17 30.74
CA MET A 280 -2.20 18.67 30.44
C MET A 280 -3.04 18.82 31.72
N PRO A 281 -4.27 19.37 31.68
CA PRO A 281 -5.12 19.37 32.86
C PRO A 281 -5.29 17.91 33.31
N GLN A 282 -4.97 17.64 34.57
CA GLN A 282 -5.09 16.31 35.17
C GLN A 282 -6.48 15.76 34.85
N LEU A 283 -6.54 14.56 34.25
CA LEU A 283 -7.77 13.98 33.71
C LEU A 283 -8.74 13.47 34.79
N ASP A 284 -8.73 14.09 35.96
CA ASP A 284 -9.64 13.87 37.09
C ASP A 284 -10.95 14.62 36.82
N GLY A 285 -11.74 14.13 35.86
CA GLY A 285 -13.03 14.74 35.55
C GLY A 285 -13.58 14.51 34.15
N ILE A 286 -12.94 13.68 33.31
CA ILE A 286 -13.52 13.38 32.00
C ILE A 286 -14.85 12.63 32.20
N PRO A 287 -15.96 13.06 31.56
CA PRO A 287 -17.14 12.21 31.45
C PRO A 287 -16.73 10.90 30.75
N ILE A 288 -16.63 9.84 31.52
CA ILE A 288 -16.48 8.48 30.99
C ILE A 288 -17.69 8.27 30.09
N LEU A 289 -17.46 8.10 28.80
CA LEU A 289 -18.49 7.62 27.89
C LEU A 289 -18.94 6.26 28.45
N LYS A 290 -20.06 6.24 29.17
CA LYS A 290 -20.68 5.01 29.63
C LYS A 290 -21.18 4.30 28.38
N LEU A 291 -20.43 3.32 27.88
CA LEU A 291 -20.87 2.44 26.82
C LEU A 291 -22.01 1.58 27.38
N GLU A 292 -23.26 2.02 27.18
CA GLU A 292 -24.40 1.15 27.45
C GLU A 292 -24.40 0.01 26.44
N ASN A 293 -24.13 -1.19 26.95
CA ASN A 293 -24.05 -2.40 26.15
C ASN A 293 -25.46 -2.84 25.78
N ARG A 294 -26.04 -2.27 24.70
CA ARG A 294 -27.34 -2.71 24.16
C ARG A 294 -27.18 -4.07 23.46
N ARG A 295 -27.03 -5.14 24.23
CA ARG A 295 -27.39 -6.47 23.77
C ARG A 295 -28.90 -6.46 23.54
N LYS A 296 -29.32 -6.53 22.27
CA LYS A 296 -30.71 -6.76 21.88
C LYS A 296 -31.19 -8.04 22.57
N LYS A 297 -31.96 -7.91 23.64
CA LYS A 297 -32.74 -9.01 24.19
C LYS A 297 -33.80 -9.34 23.14
N LYS A 298 -33.61 -10.45 22.39
CA LYS A 298 -34.70 -11.07 21.65
C LYS A 298 -35.67 -11.60 22.71
N GLU A 299 -36.69 -10.83 23.04
CA GLU A 299 -37.86 -11.38 23.73
C GLU A 299 -38.60 -12.25 22.72
N ALA A 300 -38.55 -13.56 22.96
CA ALA A 300 -39.46 -14.50 22.32
C ALA A 300 -40.84 -14.33 22.99
N PRO A 301 -41.95 -14.29 22.24
CA PRO A 301 -43.26 -14.30 22.86
C PRO A 301 -43.55 -15.71 23.38
N GLU A 302 -43.62 -15.85 24.71
CA GLU A 302 -44.33 -16.97 25.34
C GLU A 302 -45.83 -16.78 25.10
N GLY A 303 -46.38 -17.52 24.15
CA GLY A 303 -47.82 -17.68 23.96
C GLY A 303 -48.30 -18.87 24.77
N GLY A 304 -48.81 -18.62 25.98
CA GLY A 304 -49.53 -19.61 26.78
C GLY A 304 -51.03 -19.63 26.47
N GLY A 305 -51.56 -20.84 26.30
CA GLY A 305 -52.85 -21.32 26.82
C GLY A 305 -54.15 -20.61 26.43
N THR A 306 -54.91 -21.26 25.56
CA THR A 306 -56.26 -21.78 25.89
C THR A 306 -56.42 -23.16 25.28
#